data_AF-A0AAQ0ZMR3-F1
#
_entry.id   AF-A0AAQ0ZMR3-F1
#
_cell.length_a   1.000
_cell.length_b   1.000
_cell.length_c   1.000
_cell.angle_alpha   90.00
_cell.angle_beta   90.00
_cell.angle_gamma   90.00
#
_symmetry.space_group_name_H-M   'P 1'
#
loop_
_entity.id
_entity.type
_entity.pdbx_description
1 polymer ?
#
loop_
_entity_poly.entity_id
_entity_poly.type
_entity_poly.pdbx_seq_one_letter_code
_entity_poly.pdbx_strand_id
1 'polypeptide(L)'
;MEWDLRTLLNRPITSHGAPLGQERVAARTTAYIYGNILVLAALIPVTKSQESLGAAIVVGTALSTYIAHTFAEGVGESIRNDRRLTTAERIDSLRDSVPILTSAVVPVVILATAWFNFLEPRTAQLIAEIVLILRIGSTSYVISRLHGEKVSTNTHLAAFGLAAVATLIVGLKIVLTH
;
A
#
# COMPACT_ATOMS: atom_id res chain seq x y z
N MET A 1 0.48 -24.09 -29.36
CA MET A 1 0.98 -23.56 -28.08
C MET A 1 -0.18 -22.83 -27.41
N GLU A 2 -1.02 -23.58 -26.69
CA GLU A 2 -2.18 -23.02 -25.99
C GLU A 2 -1.70 -22.32 -24.71
N TRP A 3 -1.91 -21.02 -24.66
CA TRP A 3 -1.58 -20.19 -23.51
C TRP A 3 -2.67 -20.40 -22.45
N ASP A 4 -2.43 -21.29 -21.50
CA ASP A 4 -3.34 -21.49 -20.38
C ASP A 4 -3.24 -20.33 -19.38
N LEU A 5 -4.24 -19.44 -19.42
CA LEU A 5 -4.34 -18.28 -18.53
C LEU A 5 -4.37 -18.68 -17.05
N ARG A 6 -4.80 -19.92 -16.73
CA ARG A 6 -4.85 -20.43 -15.35
C ARG A 6 -3.46 -20.70 -14.79
N THR A 7 -2.50 -21.09 -15.61
CA THR A 7 -1.12 -21.35 -15.19
C THR A 7 -0.34 -20.04 -14.95
N LEU A 8 -0.60 -18.99 -15.72
CA LEU A 8 -0.08 -17.65 -15.44
C LEU A 8 -0.68 -17.08 -14.14
N LEU A 9 -1.98 -17.27 -13.93
CA LEU A 9 -2.63 -16.87 -12.68
C LEU A 9 -2.17 -17.67 -11.47
N ASN A 10 -1.57 -18.86 -11.62
CA ASN A 10 -1.16 -19.76 -10.51
C ASN A 10 0.35 -19.91 -10.28
N ARG A 11 1.21 -19.26 -11.06
CA ARG A 11 2.66 -19.24 -10.80
C ARG A 11 3.05 -18.50 -9.50
N PRO A 12 3.57 -19.17 -8.45
CA PRO A 12 4.05 -18.48 -7.25
C PRO A 12 5.11 -17.47 -7.67
N ILE A 13 4.89 -16.19 -7.34
CA ILE A 13 5.66 -15.07 -7.89
C ILE A 13 7.08 -15.01 -7.31
N THR A 14 7.43 -15.85 -6.34
CA THR A 14 8.76 -15.83 -5.70
C THR A 14 9.20 -17.23 -5.28
N SER A 15 10.09 -17.84 -6.07
CA SER A 15 10.93 -18.97 -5.62
C SER A 15 12.41 -18.57 -5.44
N HIS A 16 12.70 -17.28 -5.28
CA HIS A 16 14.06 -16.77 -5.08
C HIS A 16 14.13 -15.93 -3.80
N GLY A 17 14.36 -16.61 -2.68
CA GLY A 17 14.56 -16.03 -1.35
C GLY A 17 14.19 -17.04 -0.28
N ALA A 18 15.02 -17.15 0.77
CA ALA A 18 14.68 -17.96 1.95
C ALA A 18 13.25 -17.62 2.43
N PRO A 19 12.44 -18.61 2.87
CA PRO A 19 11.08 -18.36 3.29
C PRO A 19 11.07 -17.23 4.33
N LEU A 20 10.45 -16.10 3.97
CA LEU A 20 10.25 -15.00 4.90
C LEU A 20 9.44 -15.56 6.08
N GLY A 21 9.94 -15.40 7.31
CA GLY A 21 9.20 -15.80 8.50
C GLY A 21 7.81 -15.15 8.49
N GLN A 22 6.78 -15.87 8.98
CA GLN A 22 5.38 -15.39 8.96
C GLN A 22 5.23 -13.99 9.54
N GLU A 23 6.03 -13.65 10.55
CA GLU A 23 6.08 -12.32 11.17
C GLU A 23 6.49 -11.21 10.18
N ARG A 24 7.52 -11.45 9.35
CA ARG A 24 7.94 -10.48 8.32
C ARG A 24 6.91 -10.33 7.20
N VAL A 25 6.24 -11.42 6.83
CA VAL A 25 5.13 -11.38 5.86
C VAL A 25 3.98 -10.55 6.41
N ALA A 26 3.61 -10.76 7.68
CA ALA A 26 2.58 -9.98 8.36
C ALA A 26 2.98 -8.49 8.46
N ALA A 27 4.20 -8.19 8.89
CA ALA A 27 4.71 -6.82 9.00
C ALA A 27 4.66 -6.07 7.66
N ARG A 28 5.17 -6.69 6.58
CA ARG A 28 5.16 -6.10 5.24
C ARG A 28 3.76 -5.92 4.68
N THR A 29 2.88 -6.88 4.94
CA THR A 29 1.47 -6.81 4.49
C THR A 29 0.73 -5.68 5.20
N THR A 30 0.93 -5.55 6.53
CA THR A 30 0.37 -4.45 7.31
C THR A 30 0.90 -3.11 6.83
N ALA A 31 2.22 -2.97 6.65
CA ALA A 31 2.87 -1.78 6.12
C ALA A 31 2.32 -1.40 4.72
N TYR A 32 2.08 -2.40 3.86
CA TYR A 32 1.49 -2.19 2.55
C TYR A 32 0.06 -1.66 2.62
N ILE A 33 -0.83 -2.31 3.37
CA ILE A 33 -2.23 -1.89 3.50
C ILE A 33 -2.29 -0.49 4.11
N TYR A 34 -1.55 -0.28 5.21
CA TYR A 34 -1.52 0.99 5.92
C TYR A 34 -1.02 2.13 5.04
N GLY A 35 0.08 1.91 4.30
CA GLY A 35 0.62 2.87 3.34
C GLY A 35 -0.41 3.26 2.27
N ASN A 36 -1.07 2.29 1.64
CA ASN A 36 -2.08 2.58 0.61
C ASN A 36 -3.27 3.37 1.18
N ILE A 37 -3.73 3.07 2.40
CA ILE A 37 -4.80 3.81 3.06
C ILE A 37 -4.39 5.26 3.33
N LEU A 38 -3.17 5.49 3.82
CA LEU A 38 -2.68 6.85 4.10
C LEU A 38 -2.48 7.66 2.84
N VAL A 39 -1.99 7.05 1.76
CA VAL A 39 -1.86 7.72 0.47
C VAL A 39 -3.24 8.05 -0.11
N LEU A 40 -4.21 7.13 -0.01
CA LEU A 40 -5.60 7.39 -0.39
C LEU A 40 -6.18 8.56 0.43
N ALA A 41 -5.88 8.60 1.72
CA ALA A 41 -6.22 9.69 2.62
C ALA A 41 -5.39 10.97 2.37
N ALA A 42 -4.33 10.96 1.56
CA ALA A 42 -3.58 12.16 1.18
C ALA A 42 -4.11 12.79 -0.12
N LEU A 43 -4.74 11.99 -0.99
CA LEU A 43 -5.21 12.43 -2.32
C LEU A 43 -6.36 13.44 -2.26
N ILE A 44 -7.30 13.32 -1.31
CA ILE A 44 -8.55 14.12 -1.39
C ILE A 44 -8.41 15.66 -1.15
N PRO A 45 -7.53 16.24 -0.28
CA PRO A 45 -7.41 17.70 -0.15
C PRO A 45 -6.84 18.39 -1.40
N VAL A 46 -6.28 17.64 -2.35
CA VAL A 46 -5.68 18.18 -3.59
C VAL A 46 -6.72 18.92 -4.45
N THR A 47 -7.99 18.54 -4.33
CA THR A 47 -9.10 19.11 -5.11
C THR A 47 -9.41 20.58 -4.83
N LYS A 48 -8.94 21.16 -3.71
CA LYS A 48 -9.43 22.49 -3.27
C LYS A 48 -8.41 23.63 -3.27
N SER A 49 -7.10 23.41 -3.47
CA SER A 49 -6.18 24.56 -3.41
C SER A 49 -5.00 24.61 -4.35
N GLN A 50 -4.39 23.50 -4.83
CA GLN A 50 -3.33 23.56 -5.85
C GLN A 50 -3.23 22.22 -6.60
N GLU A 51 -3.79 22.15 -7.81
CA GLU A 51 -3.73 20.94 -8.68
C GLU A 51 -2.29 20.46 -8.93
N SER A 52 -1.31 21.37 -8.85
CA SER A 52 0.11 21.08 -9.04
C SER A 52 0.79 20.42 -7.85
N LEU A 53 0.23 20.48 -6.63
CA LEU A 53 0.88 19.98 -5.42
C LEU A 53 0.48 18.55 -5.03
N GLY A 54 -0.46 17.92 -5.74
CA GLY A 54 -1.02 16.62 -5.32
C GLY A 54 0.02 15.52 -5.14
N ALA A 55 0.94 15.40 -6.11
CA ALA A 55 2.03 14.43 -6.02
C ALA A 55 2.98 14.76 -4.85
N ALA A 56 3.28 16.04 -4.61
CA ALA A 56 4.13 16.46 -3.50
C ALA A 56 3.50 16.14 -2.13
N ILE A 57 2.19 16.35 -1.98
CA ILE A 57 1.44 15.98 -0.77
C ILE A 57 1.51 14.48 -0.54
N VAL A 58 1.25 13.66 -1.56
CA VAL A 58 1.33 12.20 -1.47
C VAL A 58 2.73 11.73 -1.08
N VAL A 59 3.77 12.28 -1.73
CA VAL A 59 5.18 11.97 -1.40
C VAL A 59 5.49 12.36 0.03
N GLY A 60 5.08 13.57 0.45
CA GLY A 60 5.26 14.08 1.80
C GLY A 60 4.57 13.18 2.85
N THR A 61 3.32 12.78 2.61
CA THR A 61 2.59 11.85 3.49
C THR A 61 3.29 10.50 3.58
N ALA A 62 3.68 9.90 2.46
CA ALA A 62 4.35 8.60 2.48
C ALA A 62 5.70 8.66 3.22
N LEU A 63 6.50 9.70 2.97
CA LEU A 63 7.81 9.87 3.60
C LEU A 63 7.70 10.14 5.10
N SER A 64 6.86 11.11 5.49
CA SER A 64 6.62 11.43 6.91
C SER A 64 6.07 10.24 7.68
N THR A 65 5.13 9.50 7.09
CA THR A 65 4.58 8.29 7.68
C THR A 65 5.65 7.23 7.87
N TYR A 66 6.47 6.96 6.85
CA TYR A 66 7.53 5.97 6.95
C TYR A 66 8.50 6.31 8.08
N ILE A 67 8.92 7.58 8.18
CA ILE A 67 9.78 8.05 9.27
C ILE A 67 9.09 7.87 10.63
N ALA A 68 7.84 8.29 10.77
CA ALA A 68 7.09 8.17 12.02
C ALA A 68 6.90 6.70 12.44
N HIS A 69 6.54 5.83 11.49
CA HIS A 69 6.30 4.41 11.74
C HIS A 69 7.59 3.70 12.15
N THR A 70 8.69 3.92 11.43
CA THR A 70 9.99 3.33 11.76
C THR A 70 10.55 3.84 13.09
N PHE A 71 10.30 5.11 13.43
CA PHE A 71 10.61 5.65 14.74
C PHE A 71 9.79 4.95 15.85
N ALA A 72 8.47 4.86 15.68
CA ALA A 72 7.58 4.24 16.66
C ALA A 72 7.90 2.75 16.87
N GLU A 73 8.18 2.01 15.79
CA GLU A 73 8.57 0.60 15.85
C GLU A 73 9.89 0.44 16.61
N GLY A 74 10.89 1.26 16.30
CA GLY A 74 12.18 1.22 17.00
C GLY A 74 12.07 1.54 18.49
N VAL A 75 11.19 2.48 18.88
CA VAL A 75 10.87 2.74 20.29
C VAL A 75 10.21 1.51 20.93
N GLY A 76 9.21 0.91 20.27
CA GLY A 76 8.52 -0.29 20.76
C GLY A 76 9.45 -1.49 20.93
N GLU A 77 10.33 -1.75 19.96
CA GLU A 77 11.31 -2.85 20.02
C GLU A 77 12.32 -2.66 21.15
N SER A 78 12.73 -1.41 21.44
CA SER A 78 13.65 -1.13 22.55
C SER A 78 13.07 -1.45 23.92
N ILE A 79 11.74 -1.29 24.09
CA ILE A 79 11.02 -1.64 25.32
C ILE A 79 10.82 -3.15 25.41
N ARG A 80 10.47 -3.82 24.31
CA ARG A 80 10.19 -5.28 24.30
C ARG A 80 11.42 -6.15 24.55
N ASN A 81 12.58 -5.74 24.05
CA ASN A 81 13.78 -6.58 24.05
C ASN A 81 14.75 -6.28 25.19
N ASP A 82 14.50 -5.24 25.99
CA ASP A 82 15.37 -4.74 27.08
C ASP A 82 16.86 -4.58 26.66
N ARG A 83 17.09 -4.44 25.34
CA ARG A 83 18.40 -4.30 24.69
C ARG A 83 18.25 -3.46 23.44
N ARG A 84 19.35 -2.80 23.05
CA ARG A 84 19.42 -2.13 21.75
C ARG A 84 19.53 -3.18 20.64
N LEU A 85 18.79 -2.95 19.57
CA LEU A 85 18.93 -3.73 18.34
C LEU A 85 20.32 -3.52 17.75
N THR A 86 20.84 -4.56 17.15
CA THR A 86 22.01 -4.48 16.28
C THR A 86 21.69 -3.64 15.04
N THR A 87 22.72 -3.13 14.38
CA THR A 87 22.53 -2.36 13.14
C THR A 87 21.86 -3.20 12.05
N ALA A 88 22.14 -4.50 11.99
CA ALA A 88 21.52 -5.43 11.05
C ALA A 88 20.02 -5.61 11.31
N GLU A 89 19.62 -5.87 12.57
CA GLU A 89 18.21 -5.97 12.98
C GLU A 89 17.46 -4.68 12.64
N ARG A 90 18.06 -3.52 12.92
CA ARG A 90 17.45 -2.21 12.62
C ARG A 90 17.23 -2.00 11.12
N ILE A 91 18.18 -2.40 10.28
CA ILE A 91 18.04 -2.31 8.82
C ILE A 91 16.93 -3.24 8.32
N ASP A 92 16.81 -4.44 8.89
CA ASP A 92 15.75 -5.38 8.52
C ASP A 92 14.37 -4.83 8.90
N SER A 93 14.19 -4.27 10.12
CA SER A 93 12.92 -3.63 10.52
C SER A 93 12.56 -2.43 9.64
N LEU A 94 13.55 -1.63 9.20
CA LEU A 94 13.33 -0.55 8.22
C LEU A 94 12.83 -1.10 6.87
N ARG A 95 13.42 -2.18 6.38
CA ARG A 95 13.03 -2.82 5.11
C ARG A 95 11.62 -3.36 5.15
N ASP A 96 11.16 -3.87 6.29
CA ASP A 96 9.79 -4.34 6.45
C ASP A 96 8.76 -3.19 6.38
N SER A 97 9.20 -1.95 6.62
CA SER A 97 8.39 -0.72 6.49
C SER A 97 8.39 -0.10 5.09
N VAL A 98 9.30 -0.51 4.18
CA VAL A 98 9.41 0.00 2.80
C VAL A 98 8.10 -0.07 2.00
N PRO A 99 7.19 -1.04 2.22
CA PRO A 99 5.87 -1.04 1.59
C PRO A 99 5.07 0.26 1.81
N ILE A 100 5.29 0.99 2.91
CA ILE A 100 4.68 2.32 3.13
C ILE A 100 5.16 3.31 2.08
N LEU A 101 6.48 3.46 1.89
CA LEU A 101 7.04 4.38 0.89
C LEU A 101 6.61 4.01 -0.53
N THR A 102 6.75 2.72 -0.86
CA THR A 102 6.48 2.23 -2.22
C THR A 102 4.99 2.22 -2.57
N SER A 103 4.10 2.33 -1.58
CA SER A 103 2.66 2.50 -1.82
C SER A 103 2.34 3.77 -2.63
N ALA A 104 3.14 4.83 -2.46
CA ALA A 104 2.95 6.11 -3.13
C ALA A 104 3.43 6.17 -4.58
N VAL A 105 4.29 5.24 -5.02
CA VAL A 105 4.95 5.33 -6.34
C VAL A 105 3.94 5.36 -7.48
N VAL A 106 3.03 4.38 -7.52
CA VAL A 106 2.01 4.27 -8.57
C VAL A 106 1.09 5.50 -8.62
N PRO A 107 0.45 5.93 -7.51
CA PRO A 107 -0.40 7.12 -7.56
C PRO A 107 0.38 8.39 -7.88
N VAL A 108 1.63 8.55 -7.42
CA VAL A 108 2.47 9.71 -7.78
C VAL A 108 2.75 9.74 -9.28
N VAL A 109 3.07 8.60 -9.90
CA VAL A 109 3.26 8.51 -11.35
C VAL A 109 1.98 8.88 -12.09
N ILE A 110 0.82 8.39 -11.63
CA ILE A 110 -0.48 8.74 -12.22
C ILE A 110 -0.73 10.25 -12.11
N LEU A 111 -0.53 10.86 -10.94
CA LEU A 111 -0.70 12.30 -10.76
C LEU A 111 0.28 13.10 -11.62
N ALA A 112 1.53 12.64 -11.77
CA ALA A 112 2.53 13.32 -12.57
C ALA A 112 2.13 13.40 -14.06
N THR A 113 1.28 12.50 -14.56
CA THR A 113 0.76 12.58 -15.94
C THR A 113 -0.02 13.86 -16.20
N ALA A 114 -0.64 14.46 -15.17
CA ALA A 114 -1.37 15.72 -15.31
C ALA A 114 -0.43 16.91 -15.57
N TRP A 115 0.81 16.88 -15.06
CA TRP A 115 1.80 17.93 -15.35
C TRP A 115 2.23 17.95 -16.83
N PHE A 116 2.17 16.80 -17.50
CA PHE A 116 2.46 16.69 -18.93
C PHE A 116 1.21 16.86 -19.80
N ASN A 117 0.06 17.22 -19.21
CA ASN A 117 -1.25 17.33 -19.88
C ASN A 117 -1.71 16.03 -20.57
N PHE A 118 -1.23 14.86 -20.11
CA PHE A 118 -1.75 13.57 -20.61
C PHE A 118 -3.15 13.26 -20.06
N LEU A 119 -3.41 13.69 -18.81
CA LEU A 119 -4.70 13.55 -18.15
C LEU A 119 -5.08 14.86 -17.47
N GLU A 120 -6.37 15.15 -17.40
CA GLU A 120 -6.88 16.23 -16.54
C GLU A 120 -6.59 15.91 -15.06
N PRO A 121 -6.21 16.90 -14.22
CA PRO A 121 -5.86 16.66 -12.81
C PRO A 121 -6.91 15.85 -12.04
N ARG A 122 -8.18 16.17 -12.24
CA ARG A 122 -9.31 15.45 -11.63
C ARG A 122 -9.39 13.99 -12.07
N THR A 123 -9.13 13.73 -13.36
CA THR A 123 -9.13 12.37 -13.93
C THR A 123 -7.94 11.56 -13.43
N ALA A 124 -6.74 12.15 -13.39
CA ALA A 124 -5.56 11.52 -12.82
C ALA A 124 -5.77 11.16 -11.34
N GLN A 125 -6.36 12.06 -10.55
CA GLN A 125 -6.71 11.79 -9.16
C GLN A 125 -7.70 10.63 -9.03
N LEU A 126 -8.80 10.64 -9.78
CA LEU A 126 -9.81 9.57 -9.73
C LEU A 126 -9.20 8.21 -10.08
N ILE A 127 -8.35 8.16 -11.11
CA ILE A 127 -7.63 6.93 -11.48
C ILE A 127 -6.71 6.48 -10.35
N ALA A 128 -5.95 7.39 -9.73
CA ALA A 128 -5.08 7.08 -8.61
C ALA A 128 -5.86 6.50 -7.41
N GLU A 129 -7.01 7.08 -7.08
CA GLU A 129 -7.89 6.59 -6.00
C GLU A 129 -8.43 5.18 -6.31
N ILE A 130 -8.94 4.96 -7.53
CA ILE A 130 -9.42 3.64 -7.97
C ILE A 130 -8.30 2.59 -7.89
N VAL A 131 -7.10 2.94 -8.36
CA VAL A 131 -5.93 2.05 -8.31
C VAL A 131 -5.59 1.66 -6.87
N LEU A 132 -5.65 2.60 -5.92
CA LEU A 132 -5.39 2.31 -4.50
C LEU A 132 -6.46 1.40 -3.89
N ILE A 133 -7.74 1.64 -4.18
CA ILE A 133 -8.83 0.77 -3.72
C ILE A 133 -8.64 -0.66 -4.25
N LEU A 134 -8.31 -0.79 -5.54
CA LEU A 134 -8.01 -2.08 -6.16
C LEU A 134 -6.78 -2.74 -5.52
N ARG A 135 -5.70 -1.99 -5.25
CA ARG A 135 -4.51 -2.49 -4.57
C ARG A 135 -4.81 -3.02 -3.17
N ILE A 136 -5.64 -2.31 -2.40
CA ILE A 136 -6.06 -2.72 -1.06
C ILE A 136 -6.88 -4.01 -1.14
N GLY A 137 -7.94 -4.03 -1.96
CA GLY A 137 -8.77 -5.22 -2.15
C GLY A 137 -7.98 -6.44 -2.67
N SER A 138 -7.01 -6.19 -3.55
CA SER A 138 -6.16 -7.25 -4.14
C SER A 138 -5.25 -7.93 -3.14
N THR A 139 -5.01 -7.33 -1.97
CA THR A 139 -4.12 -7.87 -0.93
C THR A 139 -4.56 -9.27 -0.47
N SER A 140 -5.86 -9.51 -0.39
CA SER A 140 -6.42 -10.82 -0.02
C SER A 140 -5.96 -11.95 -0.96
N TYR A 141 -5.93 -11.71 -2.28
CA TYR A 141 -5.44 -12.69 -3.26
C TYR A 141 -3.93 -12.91 -3.15
N VAL A 142 -3.17 -11.85 -2.85
CA VAL A 142 -1.72 -11.94 -2.63
C VAL A 142 -1.43 -12.81 -1.39
N ILE A 143 -2.16 -12.60 -0.30
CA ILE A 143 -2.02 -13.40 0.93
C ILE A 143 -2.37 -14.86 0.68
N SER A 144 -3.53 -15.15 0.07
CA SER A 144 -3.92 -16.53 -0.27
C SER A 144 -2.86 -17.21 -1.13
N ARG A 145 -2.28 -16.49 -2.10
CA ARG A 145 -1.20 -17.02 -2.93
C ARG A 145 0.08 -17.29 -2.14
N LEU A 146 0.47 -16.41 -1.22
CA LEU A 146 1.66 -16.59 -0.37
C LEU A 146 1.53 -17.81 0.55
N HIS A 147 0.32 -18.12 1.00
CA HIS A 147 0.04 -19.33 1.78
C HIS A 147 -0.11 -20.60 0.93
N GLY A 148 -0.01 -20.51 -0.41
CA GLY A 148 -0.25 -21.63 -1.31
C GLY A 148 -1.71 -22.10 -1.32
N GLU A 149 -2.63 -21.27 -0.81
CA GLU A 149 -4.05 -21.55 -0.78
C GLU A 149 -4.67 -21.29 -2.15
N LYS A 150 -5.69 -22.07 -2.51
CA LYS A 150 -6.48 -21.80 -3.71
C LYS A 150 -7.36 -20.57 -3.46
N VAL A 151 -7.43 -19.67 -4.43
CA VAL A 151 -8.38 -18.55 -4.41
C VAL A 151 -9.79 -19.13 -4.27
N SER A 152 -10.48 -18.72 -3.20
CA SER A 152 -11.79 -19.22 -2.83
C SER A 152 -12.82 -18.08 -2.77
N THR A 153 -14.10 -18.41 -2.59
CA THR A 153 -15.15 -17.43 -2.33
C THR A 153 -14.82 -16.52 -1.14
N ASN A 154 -14.15 -17.06 -0.12
CA ASN A 154 -13.73 -16.27 1.04
C ASN A 154 -12.66 -15.24 0.68
N THR A 155 -11.74 -15.57 -0.24
CA THR A 155 -10.75 -14.62 -0.76
C THR A 155 -11.44 -13.46 -1.47
N HIS A 156 -12.45 -13.76 -2.31
CA HIS A 156 -13.25 -12.72 -2.99
C HIS A 156 -14.02 -11.85 -2.01
N LEU A 157 -14.63 -12.45 -0.98
CA LEU A 157 -15.37 -11.72 0.06
C LEU A 157 -14.45 -10.81 0.87
N ALA A 158 -13.25 -11.29 1.23
CA ALA A 158 -12.24 -10.48 1.91
C ALA A 158 -11.75 -9.33 1.01
N ALA A 159 -11.53 -9.58 -0.28
CA ALA A 159 -11.17 -8.54 -1.25
C ALA A 159 -12.23 -7.43 -1.31
N PHE A 160 -13.49 -7.84 -1.41
CA PHE A 160 -14.62 -6.92 -1.46
C PHE A 160 -14.75 -6.15 -0.15
N GLY A 161 -14.62 -6.82 1.01
CA GLY A 161 -14.64 -6.17 2.32
C GLY A 161 -13.54 -5.13 2.48
N LEU A 162 -12.30 -5.46 2.10
CA LEU A 162 -11.17 -4.53 2.15
C LEU A 162 -11.37 -3.32 1.21
N ALA A 163 -11.86 -3.55 0.00
CA ALA A 163 -12.19 -2.47 -0.95
C ALA A 163 -13.34 -1.60 -0.44
N ALA A 164 -14.36 -2.19 0.19
CA ALA A 164 -15.47 -1.47 0.79
C ALA A 164 -14.99 -0.57 1.94
N VAL A 165 -14.13 -1.07 2.83
CA VAL A 165 -13.50 -0.27 3.90
C VAL A 165 -12.70 0.89 3.31
N ALA A 166 -11.86 0.64 2.29
CA ALA A 166 -11.11 1.71 1.62
C ALA A 166 -12.03 2.77 1.00
N THR A 167 -13.13 2.34 0.38
CA THR A 167 -14.14 3.23 -0.20
C THR A 167 -14.86 4.03 0.88
N LEU A 168 -15.19 3.43 2.03
CA LEU A 168 -15.78 4.12 3.17
C LEU A 168 -14.84 5.19 3.74
N ILE A 169 -13.52 4.93 3.79
CA ILE A 169 -12.53 5.92 4.22
C ILE A 169 -12.55 7.15 3.29
N VAL A 170 -12.62 6.93 1.97
CA VAL A 170 -12.77 8.01 0.98
C VAL A 170 -14.08 8.76 1.20
N GLY A 171 -15.21 8.03 1.32
CA GLY A 171 -16.53 8.61 1.50
C GLY A 171 -16.66 9.45 2.78
N LEU A 172 -16.17 8.93 3.92
CA LEU A 172 -16.13 9.66 5.19
C LEU A 172 -15.37 10.97 5.04
N LYS A 173 -14.23 10.94 4.36
CA LYS A 173 -13.44 12.15 4.15
C LYS A 173 -14.14 13.15 3.23
N ILE A 174 -14.80 12.70 2.16
CA ILE A 174 -15.61 13.57 1.30
C ILE A 174 -16.63 14.31 2.17
N VAL A 175 -17.40 13.59 3.00
CA VAL A 175 -18.39 14.19 3.91
C VAL A 175 -17.77 15.20 4.88
N LEU A 176 -16.57 14.92 5.41
CA LEU A 176 -15.90 15.80 6.39
C LEU A 176 -15.17 17.00 5.75
N THR A 177 -14.94 17.01 4.43
CA THR A 177 -14.20 18.07 3.71
C THR A 177 -15.07 18.89 2.76
N HIS A 178 -16.35 18.54 2.64
CA HIS A 178 -17.42 19.35 2.08
C HIS A 178 -18.02 20.27 3.13
#